data_AF-A0A931QSB9-F1
#
_entry.id   AF-A0A931QSB9-F1
#
_cell.length_a   1.000
_cell.length_b   1.000
_cell.length_c   1.000
_cell.angle_alpha   90.00
_cell.angle_beta   90.00
_cell.angle_gamma   90.00
#
_symmetry.space_group_name_H-M   'P 1'
#
loop_
_entity.id
_entity.type
_entity.pdbx_description
1 polymer ?
#
loop_
_entity_poly.entity_id
_entity_poly.type
_entity_poly.pdbx_seq_one_letter_code
_entity_poly.pdbx_strand_id
1 'polypeptide(L)' 'MASKKKIFDSVQMVREIRDAYYRIKSDPNYDRREFEKIKKKWAHLLEQQEKIKAKKTIPTKRTESK' A
#
# COMPACT_ATOMS: atom_id res chain seq x y z
N MET A 1 -23.91 -3.32 5.21
CA MET A 1 -23.01 -2.14 5.17
C MET A 1 -21.81 -2.48 4.29
N ALA A 2 -21.59 -1.78 3.18
CA ALA A 2 -20.43 -2.02 2.33
C ALA A 2 -19.18 -1.44 3.03
N SER A 3 -18.40 -2.31 3.69
CA SER A 3 -17.10 -1.94 4.24
C SER A 3 -16.23 -1.38 3.11
N LYS A 4 -15.86 -0.09 3.17
CA LYS A 4 -14.92 0.53 2.24
C LYS A 4 -13.66 -0.35 2.22
N LYS A 5 -13.47 -1.13 1.14
CA LYS A 5 -12.32 -2.03 0.98
C LYS A 5 -11.04 -1.20 1.13
N LYS A 6 -10.31 -1.38 2.23
CA LYS A 6 -8.97 -0.81 2.42
C LYS A 6 -8.02 -1.62 1.53
N ILE A 7 -7.41 -0.97 0.55
CA ILE A 7 -6.45 -1.60 -0.37
C ILE A 7 -5.04 -1.60 0.23
N PHE A 8 -4.75 -0.64 1.11
CA PHE A 8 -3.50 -0.54 1.85
C PHE A 8 -3.76 -0.70 3.36
N ASP A 9 -2.99 -1.58 3.99
CA ASP A 9 -2.97 -1.82 5.43
C ASP A 9 -1.54 -1.58 5.95
N SER A 10 -1.38 -0.51 6.73
CA SER A 10 -0.09 -0.11 7.28
C SER A 10 0.44 -1.10 8.32
N VAL A 11 -0.43 -1.76 9.09
CA VAL A 11 -0.02 -2.72 10.12
C VAL A 11 0.51 -3.99 9.45
N GLN A 12 -0.20 -4.47 8.42
CA GLN A 12 0.23 -5.63 7.66
C GLN A 12 1.54 -5.35 6.90
N MET A 13 1.68 -4.15 6.31
CA MET A 13 2.93 -3.71 5.67
C MET A 13 4.11 -3.79 6.63
N VAL A 14 4.00 -3.17 7.82
CA VAL A 14 5.10 -3.13 8.79
C VAL A 14 5.47 -4.54 9.25
N ARG A 15 4.48 -5.42 9.47
CA ARG A 15 4.72 -6.83 9.81
C ARG A 15 5.50 -7.56 8.72
N GLU A 16 5.04 -7.51 7.47
CA GLU A 16 5.71 -8.18 6.35
C GLU A 16 7.15 -7.66 6.14
N ILE A 17 7.36 -6.34 6.23
CA ILE A 17 8.70 -5.74 6.10
C ILE A 17 9.61 -6.17 7.25
N ARG A 18 9.11 -6.14 8.49
CA ARG A 18 9.87 -6.53 9.67
C ARG A 18 10.27 -8.01 9.60
N ASP A 19 9.33 -8.88 9.27
CA ASP A 19 9.57 -10.31 9.21
C ASP A 19 10.57 -10.66 8.10
N ALA A 20 10.46 -10.00 6.94
CA ALA A 20 11.43 -10.16 5.86
C ALA A 20 12.82 -9.60 6.23
N TYR A 21 12.89 -8.48 6.94
CA TYR A 21 14.15 -7.94 7.45
C TYR A 21 14.83 -8.89 8.45
N TYR A 22 14.06 -9.49 9.37
CA TYR A 22 14.61 -10.51 10.27
C TYR A 22 15.12 -11.72 9.52
N ARG A 23 14.38 -12.21 8.51
CA ARG A 23 14.82 -13.34 7.67
C ARG A 23 16.12 -13.04 6.92
N ILE A 24 16.30 -11.83 6.38
CA ILE A 24 17.58 -11.42 5.77
C ILE A 24 18.75 -11.58 6.75
N LYS A 25 18.52 -11.29 8.04
CA LYS A 25 19.56 -11.34 9.06
C LYS A 25 19.80 -12.76 9.58
N SER A 26 18.76 -13.58 9.69
CA SER A 26 18.81 -14.89 10.35
C SER A 26 18.95 -16.07 9.39
N ASP A 27 18.50 -15.94 8.14
CA ASP A 27 18.50 -17.01 7.15
C ASP A 27 19.54 -16.73 6.05
N PRO A 28 20.64 -17.50 6.00
CA PRO A 28 21.69 -17.31 5.01
C PRO A 28 21.25 -17.62 3.57
N ASN A 29 20.13 -18.34 3.39
CA ASN A 29 19.57 -18.68 2.07
C ASN A 29 18.45 -17.72 1.64
N TYR A 30 18.17 -16.66 2.41
CA TYR A 30 17.09 -15.75 2.10
C TYR A 30 17.41 -14.92 0.84
N ASP A 31 16.55 -15.03 -0.17
CA ASP A 31 16.68 -14.23 -1.40
C ASP A 31 16.35 -12.76 -1.12
N ARG A 32 17.36 -11.89 -1.21
CA ARG A 32 17.18 -10.43 -1.09
C ARG A 32 16.16 -9.87 -2.08
N ARG A 33 15.94 -10.52 -3.22
CA ARG A 33 14.93 -10.08 -4.20
C ARG A 33 13.51 -10.20 -3.63
N GLU A 34 13.25 -11.14 -2.72
CA GLU A 34 11.95 -11.25 -2.03
C GLU A 34 11.67 -10.02 -1.16
N PHE A 35 12.70 -9.49 -0.49
CA PHE A 35 12.55 -8.25 0.30
C PHE A 35 12.23 -7.04 -0.58
N GLU A 36 12.88 -6.92 -1.73
CA GLU A 36 12.57 -5.84 -2.69
C GLU A 36 11.16 -6.00 -3.29
N LYS A 37 10.71 -7.23 -3.59
CA LYS A 37 9.33 -7.49 -4.04
C LYS A 37 8.31 -7.05 -2.99
N ILE A 38 8.53 -7.36 -1.72
CA ILE A 38 7.65 -6.94 -0.62
C ILE A 38 7.57 -5.41 -0.55
N LYS A 39 8.71 -4.71 -0.58
CA LYS A 39 8.71 -3.23 -0.60
C LYS A 39 7.96 -2.66 -1.81
N LYS A 40 8.19 -3.20 -3.00
CA LYS A 40 7.52 -2.77 -4.24
C LYS A 40 6.00 -3.01 -4.19
N LYS A 41 5.56 -4.16 -3.69
CA LYS A 41 4.13 -4.48 -3.48
C LYS A 41 3.47 -3.41 -2.62
N TRP A 42 4.05 -3.10 -1.45
CA TRP A 42 3.45 -2.15 -0.52
C TRP A 42 3.49 -0.70 -1.02
N ALA A 43 4.56 -0.29 -1.70
CA ALA A 43 4.63 1.01 -2.38
C ALA A 43 3.51 1.16 -3.42
N HIS A 44 3.27 0.11 -4.22
CA HIS A 44 2.21 0.12 -5.22
C HIS A 44 0.81 0.20 -4.60
N LEU A 45 0.54 -0.55 -3.52
CA LEU A 45 -0.75 -0.51 -2.81
C LEU A 45 -1.00 0.86 -2.17
N LEU A 46 0.04 1.49 -1.62
CA LEU A 46 -0.05 2.84 -1.08
C LEU A 46 -0.38 3.86 -2.18
N GLU A 47 0.32 3.78 -3.31
CA GLU A 47 0.07 4.65 -4.46
C GLU A 47 -1.38 4.52 -4.97
N GLN A 48 -1.89 3.29 -5.09
CA GLN A 48 -3.28 3.06 -5.48
C GLN A 48 -4.28 3.66 -4.48
N GLN A 49 -4.02 3.51 -3.18
CA GLN A 49 -4.86 4.09 -2.14
C GLN A 49 -4.88 5.62 -2.21
N GLU A 50 -3.72 6.25 -2.40
CA GLU A 50 -3.62 7.71 -2.54
C GLU A 50 -4.32 8.21 -3.81
N LYS A 51 -4.19 7.49 -4.95
CA LYS A 51 -4.97 7.80 -6.16
C LYS A 51 -6.48 7.75 -5.93
N ILE A 52 -6.96 6.77 -5.15
CA ILE A 52 -8.38 6.65 -4.81
C ILE A 52 -8.83 7.78 -3.88
N LYS A 53 -8.01 8.17 -2.90
CA LYS A 53 -8.29 9.33 -2.05
C LYS A 53 -8.33 10.62 -2.87
N ALA A 54 -7.34 10.85 -3.73
CA ALA A 54 -7.26 12.01 -4.60
C ALA A 54 -8.49 12.15 -5.52
N LYS A 55 -8.98 11.05 -6.11
CA LYS A 55 -10.20 11.04 -6.91
C LYS A 55 -11.46 11.36 -6.10
N LYS A 56 -11.52 10.97 -4.82
CA LYS A 56 -12.65 11.30 -3.93
C LYS A 56 -12.64 12.75 -3.45
N THR A 57 -11.47 13.39 -3.41
CA THR A 57 -11.31 14.79 -3.00
C THR A 57 -11.52 15.81 -4.12
N ILE A 58 -11.90 15.39 -5.34
CA ILE A 58 -12.41 16.29 -6.37
C ILE A 58 -13.94 16.29 -6.24
N PRO A 59 -14.54 17.17 -5.41
CA PRO A 59 -15.97 17.41 -5.51
C PRO A 59 -16.24 18.04 -6.88
N THR A 60 -17.25 17.53 -7.54
CA THR A 60 -17.91 18.10 -8.72
C THR A 60 -18.28 19.56 -8.44
N LYS A 61 -17.38 20.50 -8.71
CA LYS A 61 -17.75 21.91 -8.92
C LYS A 61 -17.81 22.15 -10.42
N ARG A 62 -18.91 21.74 -11.03
CA ARG A 62 -19.52 22.36 -12.22
C ARG A 62 -21.00 21.97 -12.24
N THR A 63 -21.71 22.44 -11.22
CA THR A 63 -23.13 22.77 -11.41
C THR A 63 -23.18 24.19 -11.95
N GLU A 64 -23.88 24.31 -13.07
CA GLU A 64 -24.16 25.50 -13.85
C GLU A 64 -24.69 26.65 -12.99
N SER A 65 -24.40 27.89 -13.38
CA SER A 65 -25.22 29.04 -13.02
C SER A 65 -25.08 30.15 -14.05
N LYS A 66 -26.19 30.29 -14.80
CA LYS A 66 -26.76 31.45 -15.52
C LYS A 66 -25.98 32.07 -16.66
#